data_AF-A0A6P8BG79-F1
#
_entry.id   AF-A0A6P8BG79-F1
#
_cell.length_a   1.000
_cell.length_b   1.000
_cell.length_c   1.000
_cell.angle_alpha   90.00
_cell.angle_beta   90.00
_cell.angle_gamma   90.00
#
_symmetry.space_group_name_H-M   'P 1'
#
loop_
_entity.id
_entity.type
_entity.pdbx_description
1 polymer ?
#
loop_
_entity_poly.entity_id
_entity_poly.type
_entity_poly.pdbx_seq_one_letter_code
_entity_poly.pdbx_strand_id
1 'polypeptide(L)'
;MVRLTTILTMVATASGLASAQVDQVVDGHTFVTSGPAIAAHWHEYWFNTSATALHTLKTLLGPQALKDLLKPEIEKGDVFWRDIVARSSGKEWKAASGRTVAFLPNVTAQAFAAWFASPLADLANNDANAEHYYKETVADPATGALSSEIIEGWGGVVTHFTIPNFKQVNQHNYDMLDELPDFPIQFAGDKTLMDGTVFGILHIAVRDIKGADFPEHADKGSGIEIYAAVWYGDASEEEHLEQERQHMIIEEINLSRQAQKDIVAGLLPITNRA
;
A
#
# COMPACT_ATOMS: atom_id res chain seq x y z
N MET A 1 -50.49 20.33 59.18
CA MET A 1 -49.77 20.89 58.01
C MET A 1 -48.55 20.04 57.77
N VAL A 2 -48.52 19.25 56.70
CA VAL A 2 -47.41 18.36 56.34
C VAL A 2 -46.96 18.73 54.93
N ARG A 3 -45.64 18.87 54.74
CA ARG A 3 -44.81 18.48 53.58
C ARG A 3 -43.45 19.16 53.79
N LEU A 4 -42.53 18.52 54.51
CA LEU A 4 -41.57 17.51 54.05
C LEU A 4 -40.86 17.89 52.73
N THR A 5 -39.60 18.26 52.93
CA THR A 5 -38.55 18.66 52.00
C THR A 5 -38.26 17.57 50.97
N THR A 6 -38.30 17.90 49.69
CA THR A 6 -37.77 17.01 48.63
C THR A 6 -36.28 17.28 48.49
N ILE A 7 -35.46 16.37 49.01
CA ILE A 7 -34.02 16.28 48.70
C ILE A 7 -33.93 15.65 47.30
N LEU A 8 -33.39 16.41 46.35
CA LEU A 8 -33.09 15.93 45.00
C LEU A 8 -31.82 15.06 45.09
N THR A 9 -31.98 13.74 45.13
CA THR A 9 -30.87 12.81 45.00
C THR A 9 -30.44 12.79 43.53
N MET A 10 -29.34 13.48 43.19
CA MET A 10 -28.65 13.23 41.93
C MET A 10 -28.04 11.82 42.00
N VAL A 11 -28.66 10.87 41.33
CA VAL A 11 -28.03 9.59 41.02
C VAL A 11 -27.02 9.87 39.92
N ALA A 12 -25.75 9.99 40.27
CA ALA A 12 -24.67 9.88 39.31
C ALA A 12 -24.65 8.42 38.82
N THR A 13 -25.24 8.16 37.66
CA THR A 13 -24.98 6.92 36.94
C THR A 13 -23.53 7.00 36.44
N ALA A 14 -22.61 6.50 37.26
CA ALA A 14 -21.31 6.07 36.78
C ALA A 14 -21.56 4.90 35.83
N SER A 15 -21.81 5.20 34.55
CA SER A 15 -21.64 4.23 33.48
C SER A 15 -20.15 3.95 33.39
N GLY A 16 -19.67 3.05 34.26
CA GLY A 16 -18.37 2.43 34.08
C GLY A 16 -18.37 1.86 32.67
N LEU A 17 -17.53 2.40 31.80
CA LEU A 17 -17.20 1.74 30.55
C LEU A 17 -16.60 0.40 30.98
N ALA A 18 -17.41 -0.66 30.95
CA ALA A 18 -16.91 -2.00 31.13
C ALA A 18 -15.82 -2.17 30.07
N SER A 19 -14.57 -2.30 30.51
CA SER A 19 -13.46 -2.46 29.58
C SER A 19 -13.76 -3.69 28.73
N ALA A 20 -13.86 -3.51 27.43
CA ALA A 20 -14.17 -4.62 26.54
C ALA A 20 -13.09 -5.70 26.70
N GLN A 21 -13.54 -6.94 26.91
CA GLN A 21 -12.67 -8.09 27.07
C GLN A 21 -12.46 -8.75 25.71
N VAL A 22 -11.22 -9.13 25.43
CA VAL A 22 -10.85 -9.90 24.24
C VAL A 22 -10.19 -11.19 24.68
N ASP A 23 -10.72 -12.29 24.17
CA ASP A 23 -10.11 -13.60 24.26
C ASP A 23 -9.28 -13.83 23.00
N GLN A 24 -8.04 -14.27 23.17
CA GLN A 24 -7.11 -14.47 22.06
C GLN A 24 -6.16 -15.61 22.31
N VAL A 25 -5.79 -16.31 21.24
CA VAL A 25 -4.81 -17.40 21.30
C VAL A 25 -3.49 -16.88 20.77
N VAL A 26 -2.44 -16.99 21.58
CA VAL A 26 -1.06 -16.62 21.22
C VAL A 26 -0.19 -17.84 21.49
N ASP A 27 0.49 -18.33 20.45
CA ASP A 27 1.35 -19.51 20.52
C ASP A 27 0.70 -20.72 21.22
N GLY A 28 -0.57 -20.97 20.92
CA GLY A 28 -1.35 -22.08 21.49
C GLY A 28 -1.89 -21.85 22.91
N HIS A 29 -1.69 -20.67 23.49
CA HIS A 29 -2.15 -20.33 24.83
C HIS A 29 -3.27 -19.29 24.78
N THR A 30 -4.31 -19.47 25.61
CA THR A 30 -5.42 -18.50 25.72
C THR A 30 -5.06 -17.37 26.67
N PHE A 31 -5.13 -16.15 26.16
CA PHE A 31 -5.03 -14.92 26.93
C PHE A 31 -6.40 -14.25 26.96
N VAL A 32 -6.79 -13.82 28.16
CA VAL A 32 -8.00 -13.02 28.38
C VAL A 32 -7.53 -11.64 28.80
N THR A 33 -7.79 -10.66 27.94
CA THR A 33 -7.28 -9.28 28.12
C THR A 33 -8.43 -8.30 28.27
N SER A 34 -8.29 -7.34 29.17
CA SER A 34 -9.24 -6.26 29.41
C SER A 34 -8.49 -4.99 29.81
N GLY A 35 -9.02 -3.81 29.51
CA GLY A 35 -8.46 -2.53 29.95
C GLY A 35 -8.59 -1.41 28.93
N PRO A 36 -8.15 -1.60 27.68
CA PRO A 36 -8.36 -0.63 26.62
C PRO A 36 -9.84 -0.28 26.44
N ALA A 37 -10.13 1.00 26.16
CA ALA A 37 -11.48 1.46 25.87
C ALA A 37 -12.04 0.82 24.59
N ILE A 38 -11.14 0.48 23.65
CA ILE A 38 -11.45 -0.25 22.43
C ILE A 38 -10.69 -1.58 22.50
N ALA A 39 -11.45 -2.66 22.65
CA ALA A 39 -10.96 -4.04 22.56
C ALA A 39 -10.41 -4.33 21.16
N ALA A 40 -9.23 -4.94 21.10
CA ALA A 40 -8.58 -5.42 19.89
C ALA A 40 -7.64 -6.59 20.24
N HIS A 41 -7.22 -7.36 19.24
CA HIS A 41 -6.19 -8.38 19.46
C HIS A 41 -4.81 -7.74 19.68
N TRP A 42 -3.92 -8.46 20.36
CA TRP A 42 -2.59 -7.96 20.76
C TRP A 42 -1.77 -7.47 19.57
N HIS A 43 -1.89 -8.16 18.43
CA HIS A 43 -1.16 -7.82 17.21
C HIS A 43 -1.67 -6.51 16.58
N GLU A 44 -2.93 -6.12 16.80
CA GLU A 44 -3.45 -4.83 16.34
C GLU A 44 -2.86 -3.68 17.16
N TYR A 45 -2.75 -3.85 18.49
CA TYR A 45 -2.06 -2.88 19.33
C TYR A 45 -0.57 -2.79 18.96
N TRP A 46 0.08 -3.95 18.81
CA TRP A 46 1.48 -4.04 18.42
C TRP A 46 1.70 -3.33 17.10
N PHE A 47 0.93 -3.67 16.05
CA PHE A 47 1.01 -3.04 14.74
C PHE A 47 0.91 -1.53 14.80
N ASN A 48 -0.11 -0.98 15.49
CA ASN A 48 -0.28 0.47 15.60
C ASN A 48 0.91 1.16 16.30
N THR A 49 1.40 0.57 17.39
CA THR A 49 2.54 1.12 18.13
C THR A 49 3.85 1.00 17.36
N SER A 50 4.09 -0.14 16.70
CA SER A 50 5.25 -0.36 15.83
C SER A 50 5.24 0.57 14.62
N ALA A 51 4.10 0.75 13.97
CA ALA A 51 3.94 1.69 12.86
C ALA A 51 4.26 3.13 13.30
N THR A 52 3.74 3.55 14.46
CA THR A 52 4.02 4.89 15.02
C THR A 52 5.51 5.07 15.33
N ALA A 53 6.14 4.08 15.97
CA ALA A 53 7.56 4.13 16.30
C ALA A 53 8.42 4.17 15.03
N LEU A 54 8.11 3.34 14.05
CA LEU A 54 8.84 3.29 12.78
C LEU A 54 8.70 4.59 11.99
N HIS A 55 7.48 5.13 11.87
CA HIS A 55 7.23 6.44 11.27
C HIS A 55 8.09 7.51 11.94
N THR A 56 8.05 7.59 13.29
CA THR A 56 8.83 8.55 14.06
C THR A 56 10.34 8.44 13.76
N LEU A 57 10.87 7.22 13.73
CA LEU A 57 12.29 6.99 13.40
C LEU A 57 12.62 7.43 11.97
N LYS A 58 11.82 7.03 10.98
CA LYS A 58 12.01 7.41 9.57
C LYS A 58 11.97 8.92 9.40
N THR A 59 11.01 9.61 10.02
CA THR A 59 10.87 11.07 9.98
C THR A 59 12.04 11.78 10.62
N LEU A 60 12.51 11.31 11.80
CA LEU A 60 13.63 11.95 12.51
C LEU A 60 14.97 11.77 11.80
N LEU A 61 15.19 10.63 11.16
CA LEU A 61 16.39 10.39 10.34
C LEU A 61 16.36 11.24 9.06
N GLY A 62 15.19 11.29 8.40
CA GLY A 62 15.02 11.91 7.11
C GLY A 62 15.62 11.09 5.95
N PRO A 63 15.33 11.47 4.70
CA PRO A 63 15.65 10.66 3.53
C PRO A 63 17.14 10.31 3.40
N GLN A 64 18.03 11.30 3.45
CA GLN A 64 19.46 11.07 3.20
C GLN A 64 20.08 10.13 4.24
N ALA A 65 19.78 10.32 5.53
CA ALA A 65 20.31 9.46 6.58
C ALA A 65 19.76 8.03 6.47
N LEU A 66 18.50 7.85 6.01
CA LEU A 66 17.96 6.53 5.69
C LEU A 66 18.71 5.88 4.52
N LYS A 67 18.98 6.62 3.42
CA LYS A 67 19.78 6.11 2.29
C LYS A 67 21.16 5.64 2.77
N ASP A 68 21.83 6.47 3.57
CA ASP A 68 23.17 6.19 4.08
C ASP A 68 23.17 4.98 5.03
N LEU A 69 22.17 4.87 5.91
CA LEU A 69 22.01 3.75 6.84
C LEU A 69 21.76 2.43 6.12
N LEU A 70 20.94 2.44 5.08
CA LEU A 70 20.52 1.25 4.34
C LEU A 70 21.50 0.82 3.26
N LYS A 71 22.55 1.62 2.99
CA LYS A 71 23.52 1.34 1.93
C LYS A 71 24.03 -0.11 1.89
N PRO A 72 24.42 -0.76 3.01
CA PRO A 72 24.88 -2.15 2.96
C PRO A 72 23.80 -3.15 2.54
N GLU A 73 22.53 -2.88 2.87
CA GLU A 73 21.41 -3.74 2.43
C GLU A 73 21.03 -3.46 0.98
N ILE A 74 21.09 -2.21 0.54
CA ILE A 74 20.94 -1.82 -0.87
C ILE A 74 21.96 -2.53 -1.75
N GLU A 75 23.24 -2.56 -1.33
CA GLU A 75 24.31 -3.25 -2.07
C GLU A 75 24.04 -4.76 -2.19
N LYS A 76 23.40 -5.38 -1.18
CA LYS A 76 22.97 -6.79 -1.26
C LYS A 76 21.80 -6.96 -2.23
N GLY A 77 20.80 -6.07 -2.17
CA GLY A 77 19.67 -6.07 -3.09
C GLY A 77 20.11 -5.91 -4.54
N ASP A 78 21.06 -5.01 -4.80
CA ASP A 78 21.65 -4.82 -6.12
C ASP A 78 22.33 -6.09 -6.65
N VAL A 79 23.11 -6.79 -5.81
CA VAL A 79 23.74 -8.06 -6.18
C VAL A 79 22.68 -9.12 -6.48
N PHE A 80 21.66 -9.21 -5.63
CA PHE A 80 20.56 -10.15 -5.78
C PHE A 80 19.81 -9.97 -7.12
N TRP A 81 19.36 -8.75 -7.43
CA TRP A 81 18.62 -8.49 -8.66
C TRP A 81 19.47 -8.67 -9.92
N ARG A 82 20.75 -8.27 -9.88
CA ARG A 82 21.67 -8.53 -10.99
C ARG A 82 21.89 -10.02 -11.23
N ASP A 83 21.96 -10.83 -10.17
CA ASP A 83 22.08 -12.27 -10.30
C ASP A 83 20.83 -12.88 -10.97
N ILE A 84 19.63 -12.49 -10.54
CA ILE A 84 18.37 -12.92 -11.20
C ILE A 84 18.38 -12.54 -12.68
N VAL A 85 18.72 -11.29 -13.01
CA VAL A 85 18.76 -10.81 -14.39
C VAL A 85 19.79 -11.60 -15.21
N ALA A 86 20.98 -11.85 -14.66
CA ALA A 86 22.04 -12.58 -15.35
C ALA A 86 21.71 -14.07 -15.58
N ARG A 87 20.94 -14.69 -14.67
CA ARG A 87 20.51 -16.10 -14.80
C ARG A 87 19.26 -16.28 -15.66
N SER A 88 18.48 -15.22 -15.87
CA SER A 88 17.23 -15.30 -16.63
C SER A 88 17.49 -15.54 -18.12
N SER A 89 16.64 -16.34 -18.76
CA SER A 89 16.78 -16.72 -20.17
C SER A 89 16.37 -15.62 -21.15
N GLY A 90 15.58 -14.65 -20.67
CA GLY A 90 14.94 -13.61 -21.49
C GLY A 90 13.80 -14.12 -22.37
N LYS A 91 13.35 -15.37 -22.21
CA LYS A 91 12.29 -15.98 -23.02
C LYS A 91 10.97 -16.18 -22.28
N GLU A 92 11.04 -16.34 -20.97
CA GLU A 92 9.91 -16.55 -20.09
C GLU A 92 9.94 -15.53 -18.96
N TRP A 93 8.75 -15.22 -18.44
CA TRP A 93 8.54 -14.24 -17.38
C TRP A 93 7.72 -14.85 -16.26
N LYS A 94 7.98 -14.42 -15.03
CA LYS A 94 7.18 -14.77 -13.85
C LYS A 94 6.61 -13.51 -13.24
N ALA A 95 5.33 -13.55 -12.90
CA ALA A 95 4.66 -12.45 -12.20
C ALA A 95 4.57 -12.73 -10.70
N ALA A 96 4.95 -11.75 -9.89
CA ALA A 96 4.30 -11.53 -8.62
C ALA A 96 3.07 -10.65 -8.91
N SER A 97 1.88 -11.08 -8.51
CA SER A 97 0.66 -10.31 -8.75
C SER A 97 -0.33 -10.39 -7.58
N GLY A 98 -1.05 -9.28 -7.37
CA GLY A 98 -2.06 -9.10 -6.34
C GLY A 98 -3.33 -8.48 -6.94
N ARG A 99 -4.46 -8.74 -6.28
CA ARG A 99 -5.72 -8.07 -6.57
C ARG A 99 -6.42 -7.69 -5.28
N THR A 100 -6.83 -6.43 -5.19
CA THR A 100 -7.58 -5.90 -4.06
C THR A 100 -8.91 -5.31 -4.53
N VAL A 101 -10.00 -5.80 -3.95
CA VAL A 101 -11.35 -5.25 -4.09
C VAL A 101 -11.63 -4.39 -2.86
N ALA A 102 -11.73 -3.07 -3.06
CA ALA A 102 -11.92 -2.10 -1.99
C ALA A 102 -13.26 -1.36 -2.14
N PHE A 103 -14.25 -1.69 -1.31
CA PHE A 103 -15.55 -1.02 -1.27
C PHE A 103 -15.47 0.33 -0.55
N LEU A 104 -15.00 1.35 -1.26
CA LEU A 104 -14.79 2.71 -0.78
C LEU A 104 -15.73 3.67 -1.54
N PRO A 105 -16.84 4.13 -0.93
CA PRO A 105 -17.94 4.76 -1.67
C PRO A 105 -17.58 6.10 -2.32
N ASN A 106 -16.48 6.74 -1.90
CA ASN A 106 -16.04 8.04 -2.46
C ASN A 106 -14.83 7.89 -3.38
N VAL A 107 -14.32 6.67 -3.61
CA VAL A 107 -13.19 6.42 -4.50
C VAL A 107 -13.71 5.79 -5.78
N THR A 108 -13.51 6.48 -6.90
CA THR A 108 -13.60 5.91 -8.24
C THR A 108 -12.21 5.58 -8.76
N ALA A 109 -12.10 4.72 -9.77
CA ALA A 109 -10.84 4.39 -10.43
C ALA A 109 -10.13 5.65 -10.94
N GLN A 110 -10.87 6.59 -11.52
CA GLN A 110 -10.34 7.85 -11.99
C GLN A 110 -9.81 8.73 -10.84
N ALA A 111 -10.54 8.81 -9.72
CA ALA A 111 -10.11 9.58 -8.55
C ALA A 111 -8.89 8.95 -7.89
N PHE A 112 -8.85 7.61 -7.78
CA PHE A 112 -7.70 6.88 -7.28
C PHE A 112 -6.47 7.09 -8.16
N ALA A 113 -6.60 6.96 -9.48
CA ALA A 113 -5.50 7.18 -10.41
C ALA A 113 -4.96 8.62 -10.35
N ALA A 114 -5.85 9.61 -10.24
CA ALA A 114 -5.45 11.01 -10.05
C ALA A 114 -4.73 11.23 -8.71
N TRP A 115 -5.18 10.59 -7.62
CA TRP A 115 -4.53 10.65 -6.32
C TRP A 115 -3.16 9.97 -6.35
N PHE A 116 -3.07 8.79 -6.96
CA PHE A 116 -1.86 7.99 -7.07
C PHE A 116 -0.75 8.72 -7.86
N ALA A 117 -1.14 9.51 -8.87
CA ALA A 117 -0.22 10.35 -9.64
C ALA A 117 0.13 11.69 -8.97
N SER A 118 -0.38 11.96 -7.76
CA SER A 118 -0.18 13.24 -7.07
C SER A 118 0.87 13.13 -5.94
N PRO A 119 1.43 14.26 -5.46
CA PRO A 119 2.33 14.26 -4.31
C PRO A 119 1.73 13.67 -3.02
N LEU A 120 0.40 13.56 -2.93
CA LEU A 120 -0.26 12.93 -1.78
C LEU A 120 0.09 11.45 -1.67
N ALA A 121 0.25 10.75 -2.80
CA ALA A 121 0.61 9.34 -2.81
C ALA A 121 2.05 9.13 -2.30
N ASP A 122 2.99 10.00 -2.68
CA ASP A 122 4.36 9.97 -2.17
C ASP A 122 4.40 10.26 -0.66
N LEU A 123 3.64 11.26 -0.19
CA LEU A 123 3.51 11.57 1.24
C LEU A 123 2.95 10.39 2.03
N ALA A 124 2.00 9.65 1.45
CA ALA A 124 1.42 8.45 2.06
C ALA A 124 2.35 7.23 1.97
N ASN A 125 3.28 7.20 1.01
CA ASN A 125 4.01 6.00 0.63
C ASN A 125 4.78 5.41 1.81
N ASN A 126 5.58 6.21 2.51
CA ASN A 126 6.47 5.70 3.57
C ASN A 126 5.74 5.04 4.76
N ASP A 127 4.45 5.36 4.92
CA ASP A 127 3.58 4.80 5.96
C ASP A 127 2.65 3.70 5.43
N ALA A 128 2.53 3.54 4.11
CA ALA A 128 1.71 2.52 3.50
C ALA A 128 2.25 1.11 3.72
N ASN A 129 3.58 0.97 3.83
CA ASN A 129 4.25 -0.27 4.15
C ASN A 129 5.46 -0.01 5.06
N ALA A 130 5.68 -0.87 6.06
CA ALA A 130 6.83 -0.77 6.95
C ALA A 130 8.16 -0.82 6.18
N GLU A 131 8.19 -1.50 5.04
CA GLU A 131 9.35 -1.65 4.18
C GLU A 131 9.63 -0.43 3.28
N HIS A 132 8.78 0.59 3.25
CA HIS A 132 9.03 1.80 2.45
C HIS A 132 9.92 2.80 3.18
N TYR A 133 11.09 3.10 2.65
CA TYR A 133 12.05 4.01 3.28
C TYR A 133 12.11 5.38 2.60
N TYR A 134 11.91 5.43 1.29
CA TYR A 134 11.92 6.66 0.52
C TYR A 134 11.16 6.48 -0.79
N LYS A 135 10.43 7.51 -1.18
CA LYS A 135 9.88 7.66 -2.53
C LYS A 135 9.83 9.13 -2.91
N GLU A 136 10.18 9.42 -4.15
CA GLU A 136 9.95 10.71 -4.77
C GLU A 136 9.57 10.50 -6.24
N THR A 137 8.44 11.09 -6.64
CA THR A 137 7.90 11.00 -7.98
C THR A 137 7.92 12.37 -8.64
N VAL A 138 8.48 12.43 -9.84
CA VAL A 138 8.48 13.62 -10.69
C VAL A 138 7.75 13.31 -11.99
N ALA A 139 6.95 14.26 -12.46
CA ALA A 139 6.33 14.16 -13.78
C ALA A 139 7.24 14.78 -14.84
N ASP A 140 7.47 14.09 -15.95
CA ASP A 140 8.06 14.68 -17.13
C ASP A 140 7.06 15.70 -17.72
N PRO A 141 7.40 17.00 -17.77
CA PRO A 141 6.49 18.02 -18.27
C PRO A 141 6.17 17.88 -19.76
N ALA A 142 7.00 17.19 -20.55
CA ALA A 142 6.80 17.01 -21.98
C ALA A 142 5.89 15.82 -22.30
N THR A 143 6.04 14.71 -21.58
CA THR A 143 5.33 13.45 -21.88
C THR A 143 4.21 13.13 -20.88
N GLY A 144 4.23 13.75 -19.70
CA GLY A 144 3.37 13.39 -18.58
C GLY A 144 3.69 12.02 -17.97
N ALA A 145 4.75 11.35 -18.40
CA ALA A 145 5.23 10.12 -17.76
C ALA A 145 5.74 10.44 -16.36
N LEU A 146 5.48 9.53 -15.42
CA LEU A 146 5.99 9.64 -14.06
C LEU A 146 7.33 8.91 -13.96
N SER A 147 8.27 9.53 -13.25
CA SER A 147 9.54 8.95 -12.86
C SER A 147 9.60 8.92 -11.34
N SER A 148 9.73 7.74 -10.76
CA SER A 148 9.88 7.58 -9.31
C SER A 148 11.29 7.10 -8.96
N GLU A 149 11.90 7.64 -7.90
CA GLU A 149 13.03 7.04 -7.19
C GLU A 149 12.51 6.44 -5.89
N ILE A 150 12.89 5.19 -5.59
CA ILE A 150 12.30 4.40 -4.51
C ILE A 150 13.39 3.65 -3.76
N ILE A 151 13.28 3.62 -2.42
CA ILE A 151 14.02 2.70 -1.56
C ILE A 151 13.01 1.96 -0.69
N GLU A 152 12.92 0.65 -0.89
CA GLU A 152 12.03 -0.20 -0.13
C GLU A 152 12.55 -1.63 0.00
N GLY A 153 12.06 -2.36 1.00
CA GLY A 153 12.13 -3.82 0.98
C GLY A 153 11.27 -4.33 -0.18
N TRP A 154 11.85 -5.11 -1.07
CA TRP A 154 11.20 -5.59 -2.27
C TRP A 154 11.70 -7.00 -2.61
N GLY A 155 10.80 -7.98 -2.68
CA GLY A 155 11.18 -9.39 -2.83
C GLY A 155 12.12 -9.90 -1.73
N GLY A 156 12.02 -9.34 -0.51
CA GLY A 156 12.85 -9.75 0.64
C GLY A 156 14.21 -9.08 0.75
N VAL A 157 14.54 -8.17 -0.15
CA VAL A 157 15.80 -7.42 -0.13
C VAL A 157 15.52 -5.93 -0.17
N VAL A 158 16.33 -5.14 0.54
CA VAL A 158 16.24 -3.68 0.42
C VAL A 158 16.81 -3.29 -0.93
N THR A 159 16.01 -2.59 -1.74
CA THR A 159 16.34 -2.24 -3.12
C THR A 159 16.24 -0.73 -3.30
N HIS A 160 17.26 -0.13 -3.91
CA HIS A 160 17.22 1.25 -4.38
C HIS A 160 17.09 1.26 -5.89
N PHE A 161 15.94 1.69 -6.39
CA PHE A 161 15.63 1.64 -7.81
C PHE A 161 14.82 2.83 -8.27
N THR A 162 14.63 2.92 -9.58
CA THR A 162 13.80 3.91 -10.23
C THR A 162 12.73 3.25 -11.10
N ILE A 163 11.65 3.98 -11.36
CA ILE A 163 10.68 3.65 -12.40
C ILE A 163 10.64 4.84 -13.35
N PRO A 164 11.52 4.93 -14.35
CA PRO A 164 11.78 6.18 -15.08
C PRO A 164 10.70 6.54 -16.10
N ASN A 165 9.79 5.61 -16.41
CA ASN A 165 8.89 5.70 -17.56
C ASN A 165 7.46 5.21 -17.24
N PHE A 166 7.01 5.36 -16.00
CA PHE A 166 5.67 4.93 -15.59
C PHE A 166 4.58 5.73 -16.29
N LYS A 167 3.84 5.07 -17.19
CA LYS A 167 2.85 5.71 -18.07
C LYS A 167 1.79 4.74 -18.51
N GLN A 168 0.76 5.24 -19.19
CA GLN A 168 -0.34 4.42 -19.68
C GLN A 168 0.18 3.26 -20.54
N VAL A 169 -0.34 2.05 -20.30
CA VAL A 169 0.11 0.83 -20.99
C VAL A 169 -0.04 1.00 -22.50
N ASN A 170 1.05 0.70 -23.21
CA ASN A 170 1.03 0.35 -24.62
C ASN A 170 1.56 -1.08 -24.71
N GLN A 171 0.67 -2.04 -25.00
CA GLN A 171 0.98 -3.46 -24.96
C GLN A 171 2.16 -3.85 -25.87
N HIS A 172 2.41 -3.09 -26.94
CA HIS A 172 3.57 -3.32 -27.81
C HIS A 172 4.94 -3.10 -27.15
N ASN A 173 4.98 -2.43 -26.00
CA ASN A 173 6.22 -2.23 -25.26
C ASN A 173 6.52 -3.37 -24.28
N TYR A 174 5.52 -4.20 -23.95
CA TYR A 174 5.59 -5.17 -22.86
C TYR A 174 4.74 -6.41 -23.17
N ASP A 175 5.30 -7.32 -23.97
CA ASP A 175 4.60 -8.53 -24.45
C ASP A 175 4.20 -9.51 -23.32
N MET A 176 4.81 -9.39 -22.14
CA MET A 176 4.55 -10.26 -20.98
C MET A 176 3.36 -9.83 -20.13
N LEU A 177 2.80 -8.62 -20.32
CA LEU A 177 1.72 -8.14 -19.48
C LEU A 177 0.43 -8.91 -19.75
N ASP A 178 -0.30 -9.23 -18.69
CA ASP A 178 -1.64 -9.80 -18.80
C ASP A 178 -2.59 -8.86 -19.55
N GLU A 179 -3.44 -9.44 -20.40
CA GLU A 179 -4.55 -8.71 -21.01
C GLU A 179 -5.64 -8.44 -19.97
N LEU A 180 -5.89 -7.16 -19.69
CA LEU A 180 -6.87 -6.70 -18.69
C LEU A 180 -7.97 -5.84 -19.33
N PRO A 181 -8.83 -6.40 -20.22
CA PRO A 181 -9.80 -5.61 -20.98
C PRO A 181 -10.82 -4.87 -20.10
N ASP A 182 -11.10 -5.39 -18.89
CA ASP A 182 -12.04 -4.78 -17.97
C ASP A 182 -11.43 -3.65 -17.13
N PHE A 183 -10.13 -3.38 -17.26
CA PHE A 183 -9.43 -2.33 -16.54
C PHE A 183 -9.16 -1.14 -17.47
N PRO A 184 -9.98 -0.07 -17.41
CA PRO A 184 -9.85 1.06 -18.33
C PRO A 184 -8.64 1.94 -18.04
N ILE A 185 -8.09 1.88 -16.82
CA ILE A 185 -6.94 2.64 -16.39
C ILE A 185 -5.82 1.66 -16.07
N GLN A 186 -4.74 1.72 -16.84
CA GLN A 186 -3.58 0.85 -16.66
C GLN A 186 -2.30 1.62 -16.93
N PHE A 187 -1.30 1.38 -16.10
CA PHE A 187 0.03 1.97 -16.22
C PHE A 187 1.09 0.87 -16.11
N ALA A 188 2.18 1.03 -16.84
CA ALA A 188 3.36 0.19 -16.69
C ALA A 188 4.64 1.01 -16.75
N GLY A 189 5.72 0.45 -16.20
CA GLY A 189 7.05 1.05 -16.22
C GLY A 189 8.14 0.10 -15.76
N ASP A 190 9.38 0.42 -16.13
CA ASP A 190 10.53 -0.44 -15.89
C ASP A 190 11.07 -0.22 -14.47
N LYS A 191 11.20 -1.28 -13.65
CA LYS A 191 11.95 -1.21 -12.39
C LYS A 191 13.45 -1.33 -12.70
N THR A 192 14.19 -0.26 -12.44
CA THR A 192 15.57 -0.09 -12.89
C THR A 192 16.48 0.23 -11.72
N LEU A 193 17.51 -0.61 -11.47
CA LEU A 193 18.55 -0.31 -10.50
C LEU A 193 19.30 0.98 -10.86
N MET A 194 20.02 1.55 -9.90
CA MET A 194 20.75 2.80 -10.11
C MET A 194 21.88 2.70 -11.16
N ASP A 195 22.33 1.48 -11.51
CA ASP A 195 23.30 1.23 -12.57
C ASP A 195 22.68 1.05 -13.97
N GLY A 196 21.35 1.16 -14.07
CA GLY A 196 20.59 0.99 -15.32
C GLY A 196 20.09 -0.43 -15.59
N THR A 197 20.38 -1.40 -14.70
CA THR A 197 19.85 -2.77 -14.83
C THR A 197 18.33 -2.77 -14.64
N VAL A 198 17.58 -3.09 -15.69
CA VAL A 198 16.14 -3.38 -15.58
C VAL A 198 15.97 -4.76 -14.97
N PHE A 199 15.33 -4.83 -13.80
CA PHE A 199 15.14 -6.10 -13.09
C PHE A 199 13.68 -6.56 -13.06
N GLY A 200 12.72 -5.69 -13.36
CA GLY A 200 11.31 -6.08 -13.49
C GLY A 200 10.46 -5.03 -14.19
N ILE A 201 9.23 -5.38 -14.55
CA ILE A 201 8.25 -4.48 -15.18
C ILE A 201 7.02 -4.37 -14.28
N LEU A 202 6.76 -3.18 -13.75
CA LEU A 202 5.57 -2.89 -12.95
C LEU A 202 4.36 -2.71 -13.87
N HIS A 203 3.21 -3.27 -13.49
CA HIS A 203 1.91 -3.10 -14.14
C HIS A 203 0.84 -2.88 -13.08
N ILE A 204 0.23 -1.69 -13.06
CA ILE A 204 -0.86 -1.35 -12.15
C ILE A 204 -2.08 -1.02 -12.99
N ALA A 205 -3.21 -1.60 -12.62
CA ALA A 205 -4.49 -1.40 -13.27
C ALA A 205 -5.58 -1.15 -12.23
N VAL A 206 -6.52 -0.26 -12.53
CA VAL A 206 -7.65 0.04 -11.63
C VAL A 206 -8.96 0.17 -12.41
N ARG A 207 -10.05 -0.36 -11.84
CA ARG A 207 -11.40 -0.24 -12.38
C ARG A 207 -12.43 0.05 -11.29
N ASP A 208 -13.53 0.67 -11.68
CA ASP A 208 -14.70 0.82 -10.81
C ASP A 208 -15.43 -0.52 -10.68
N ILE A 209 -15.98 -0.77 -9.50
CA ILE A 209 -16.78 -1.96 -9.20
C ILE A 209 -18.01 -1.61 -8.36
N LYS A 210 -18.97 -2.53 -8.30
CA LYS A 210 -20.11 -2.48 -7.36
C LYS A 210 -20.14 -3.75 -6.53
N GLY A 211 -20.58 -3.66 -5.27
CA GLY A 211 -20.79 -4.83 -4.43
C GLY A 211 -21.71 -5.86 -5.07
N ALA A 212 -22.72 -5.42 -5.84
CA ALA A 212 -23.60 -6.30 -6.59
C ALA A 212 -22.90 -7.20 -7.63
N ASP A 213 -21.67 -6.89 -8.03
CA ASP A 213 -20.85 -7.72 -8.92
C ASP A 213 -20.25 -8.94 -8.19
N PHE A 214 -20.30 -8.95 -6.84
CA PHE A 214 -19.73 -9.96 -5.95
C PHE A 214 -20.82 -10.50 -5.00
N PRO A 215 -21.33 -11.73 -5.17
CA PRO A 215 -22.46 -12.24 -4.38
C PRO A 215 -22.27 -12.15 -2.86
N GLU A 216 -21.08 -12.44 -2.35
CA GLU A 216 -20.71 -12.33 -0.94
C GLU A 216 -20.58 -10.88 -0.41
N HIS A 217 -20.60 -9.90 -1.31
CA HIS A 217 -20.44 -8.48 -1.02
C HIS A 217 -21.56 -7.63 -1.66
N ALA A 218 -22.70 -8.24 -2.00
CA ALA A 218 -23.82 -7.56 -2.64
C ALA A 218 -24.42 -6.42 -1.81
N ASP A 219 -24.21 -6.45 -0.48
CA ASP A 219 -24.59 -5.38 0.46
C ASP A 219 -23.62 -4.19 0.46
N LYS A 220 -22.44 -4.35 -0.16
CA LYS A 220 -21.44 -3.31 -0.27
C LYS A 220 -21.82 -2.35 -1.41
N GLY A 221 -21.45 -1.08 -1.23
CA GLY A 221 -21.70 -0.03 -2.21
C GLY A 221 -20.74 -0.11 -3.41
N SER A 222 -20.37 1.04 -3.94
CA SER A 222 -19.32 1.15 -4.96
C SER A 222 -17.92 1.00 -4.35
N GLY A 223 -16.96 0.70 -5.22
CA GLY A 223 -15.56 0.64 -4.87
C GLY A 223 -14.66 0.62 -6.08
N ILE A 224 -13.41 0.23 -5.86
CA ILE A 224 -12.44 -0.04 -6.91
C ILE A 224 -11.88 -1.45 -6.79
N GLU A 225 -11.52 -2.04 -7.92
CA GLU A 225 -10.60 -3.18 -7.96
C GLU A 225 -9.26 -2.69 -8.49
N ILE A 226 -8.19 -3.03 -7.77
CA ILE A 226 -6.81 -2.79 -8.16
C ILE A 226 -6.20 -4.14 -8.51
N TYR A 227 -5.51 -4.17 -9.63
CA TYR A 227 -4.57 -5.22 -9.99
C TYR A 227 -3.17 -4.61 -10.00
N ALA A 228 -2.24 -5.20 -9.27
CA ALA A 228 -0.83 -4.89 -9.37
C ALA A 228 -0.04 -6.15 -9.69
N ALA A 229 0.95 -6.01 -10.56
CA ALA A 229 1.91 -7.05 -10.83
C ALA A 229 3.29 -6.47 -11.10
N VAL A 230 4.31 -7.25 -10.77
CA VAL A 230 5.64 -7.04 -11.31
C VAL A 230 6.10 -8.31 -12.01
N TRP A 231 6.56 -8.14 -13.25
CA TRP A 231 7.05 -9.21 -14.10
C TRP A 231 8.57 -9.26 -14.05
N TYR A 232 9.11 -10.43 -13.72
CA TYR A 232 10.55 -10.70 -13.64
C TYR A 232 10.96 -11.75 -14.66
N GLY A 233 12.27 -11.84 -14.89
CA GLY A 233 12.84 -12.97 -15.61
C GLY A 233 12.59 -14.31 -14.90
N ASP A 234 12.59 -15.37 -15.69
CA ASP A 234 12.30 -16.76 -15.29
C ASP A 234 13.24 -17.37 -14.23
N ALA A 235 14.38 -16.73 -13.93
CA ALA A 235 15.25 -17.15 -12.83
C ALA A 235 14.68 -16.84 -11.43
N SER A 236 13.67 -15.98 -11.33
CA SER A 236 13.09 -15.55 -10.05
C SER A 236 12.44 -16.71 -9.31
N GLU A 237 12.74 -16.82 -8.01
CA GLU A 237 12.26 -17.88 -7.14
C GLU A 237 10.92 -17.53 -6.47
N GLU A 238 10.10 -18.54 -6.22
CA GLU A 238 8.72 -18.36 -5.70
C GLU A 238 8.68 -17.67 -4.34
N GLU A 239 9.68 -17.89 -3.47
CA GLU A 239 9.76 -17.23 -2.16
C GLU A 239 9.83 -15.71 -2.30
N HIS A 240 10.58 -15.21 -3.29
CA HIS A 240 10.68 -13.77 -3.56
C HIS A 240 9.39 -13.22 -4.16
N LEU A 241 8.80 -13.95 -5.11
CA LEU A 241 7.51 -13.57 -5.70
C LEU A 241 6.41 -13.49 -4.63
N GLU A 242 6.37 -14.43 -3.69
CA GLU A 242 5.39 -14.44 -2.62
C GLU A 242 5.56 -13.26 -1.65
N GLN A 243 6.80 -12.90 -1.30
CA GLN A 243 7.05 -11.72 -0.48
C GLN A 243 6.59 -10.43 -1.19
N GLU A 244 6.75 -10.34 -2.51
CA GLU A 244 6.21 -9.21 -3.27
C GLU A 244 4.68 -9.19 -3.33
N ARG A 245 4.02 -10.35 -3.45
CA ARG A 245 2.56 -10.40 -3.36
C ARG A 245 2.08 -9.87 -2.02
N GLN A 246 2.73 -10.27 -0.92
CA GLN A 246 2.41 -9.76 0.41
C GLN A 246 2.64 -8.25 0.51
N HIS A 247 3.76 -7.77 -0.01
CA HIS A 247 4.12 -6.36 -0.05
C HIS A 247 3.08 -5.51 -0.81
N MET A 248 2.71 -5.91 -2.03
CA MET A 248 1.72 -5.22 -2.85
C MET A 248 0.35 -5.18 -2.17
N ILE A 249 -0.12 -6.27 -1.56
CA ILE A 249 -1.43 -6.30 -0.89
C ILE A 249 -1.47 -5.33 0.30
N ILE A 250 -0.38 -5.24 1.08
CA ILE A 250 -0.28 -4.29 2.20
C ILE A 250 -0.41 -2.85 1.69
N GLU A 251 0.30 -2.51 0.62
CA GLU A 251 0.25 -1.19 0.01
C GLU A 251 -1.11 -0.87 -0.61
N GLU A 252 -1.67 -1.79 -1.40
CA GLU A 252 -2.97 -1.61 -2.06
C GLU A 252 -4.05 -1.25 -1.03
N ILE A 253 -4.07 -1.96 0.10
CA ILE A 253 -5.00 -1.69 1.20
C ILE A 253 -4.73 -0.32 1.83
N ASN A 254 -3.49 -0.03 2.23
CA ASN A 254 -3.17 1.18 2.98
C ASN A 254 -3.25 2.45 2.13
N LEU A 255 -2.78 2.41 0.88
CA LEU A 255 -2.90 3.50 -0.09
C LEU A 255 -4.36 3.74 -0.46
N SER A 256 -5.17 2.70 -0.69
CA SER A 256 -6.61 2.89 -0.96
C SER A 256 -7.34 3.57 0.20
N ARG A 257 -7.01 3.17 1.44
CA ARG A 257 -7.54 3.82 2.65
C ARG A 257 -7.10 5.28 2.75
N GLN A 258 -5.85 5.58 2.43
CA GLN A 258 -5.35 6.96 2.47
C GLN A 258 -5.97 7.81 1.36
N ALA A 259 -6.08 7.29 0.14
CA ALA A 259 -6.78 7.93 -0.97
C ALA A 259 -8.21 8.31 -0.58
N GLN A 260 -8.99 7.39 0.00
CA GLN A 260 -10.34 7.68 0.50
C GLN A 260 -10.34 8.86 1.50
N LYS A 261 -9.41 8.88 2.46
CA LYS A 261 -9.34 9.98 3.45
C LYS A 261 -9.08 11.32 2.76
N ASP A 262 -8.12 11.36 1.86
CA ASP A 262 -7.71 12.58 1.17
C ASP A 262 -8.80 13.09 0.22
N ILE A 263 -9.48 12.17 -0.48
CA ILE A 263 -10.62 12.48 -1.35
C ILE A 263 -11.78 13.06 -0.54
N VAL A 264 -12.14 12.43 0.58
CA VAL A 264 -13.21 12.91 1.46
C VAL A 264 -12.86 14.27 2.08
N ALA A 265 -11.59 14.50 2.37
CA ALA A 265 -11.09 15.79 2.84
C ALA A 265 -11.00 16.86 1.74
N GLY A 266 -11.27 16.52 0.47
CA GLY A 266 -11.19 17.44 -0.67
C GLY A 266 -9.76 17.84 -1.04
N LEU A 267 -8.76 17.01 -0.70
CA LEU A 267 -7.34 17.28 -0.95
C LEU A 267 -6.89 16.92 -2.36
N LEU A 268 -7.67 16.12 -3.09
CA LEU A 268 -7.39 15.85 -4.49
C LEU A 268 -7.32 17.17 -5.25
N PRO A 269 -6.22 17.46 -5.96
CA PRO A 269 -6.16 18.65 -6.80
C PRO A 269 -7.29 18.54 -7.84
N ILE A 270 -8.21 19.50 -7.82
CA ILE A 270 -9.20 19.65 -8.89
C ILE A 270 -8.38 19.90 -10.16
N THR A 271 -8.26 18.88 -11.00
CA THR A 271 -7.73 19.09 -12.35
C THR A 271 -8.75 19.94 -13.09
N ASN A 272 -8.58 21.26 -13.03
CA ASN A 272 -9.14 22.17 -14.03
C ASN A 272 -8.45 21.84 -15.36
N ARG A 273 -8.91 20.79 -16.03
CA ARG A 273 -8.65 20.60 -17.47
C ARG A 273 -9.88 21.11 -18.20
N ALA A 274 -9.79 22.37 -18.63
CA ALA A 274 -10.56 22.90 -19.75
C ALA A 274 -10.08 22.25 -21.06
#